data_AF-A0A432FAC5-F1
#
_entry.id   AF-A0A432FAC5-F1
#
_cell.length_a   1.000
_cell.length_b   1.000
_cell.length_c   1.000
_cell.angle_alpha   90.00
_cell.angle_beta   90.00
_cell.angle_gamma   90.00
#
_symmetry.space_group_name_H-M   'P 1'
#
loop_
_entity.id
_entity.type
_entity.pdbx_description
1 polymer ?
#
loop_
_entity_poly.entity_id
_entity_poly.type
_entity_poly.pdbx_seq_one_letter_code
_entity_poly.pdbx_strand_id
1 'polypeptide(L)'
;FEKVVDELLRSPHFGEHWGRHWLDVARYSESNGMERNFTYPHAWRYRDYVIDSFNDDKSFRRFVREQVAGDLLGRDKREPTDEELVATGFLALGPKPLNQGNKVLFKLDVVDEQIDVTTRAFLGLTVSCARCHDHKFDPIPTRDYYAMAGIFRSTDALYGTVNGQGNRQASDLHAIAGNEAERAEKIRKHDNSLYRLNGRLLIMEEEMREYREKGRNATGNERTRMRTLTRDIRDARANIKSLEKKSPDADYAMGVRDGRIGDARLLVRGEIRNQGQTVKRGFPQVMDGVKAYPIGNRSSGRLQLASWLTQPDNPLTSRVMANRIWHHLFGAGIVRTMDNFGATGERPTHPGLLDYLAVRFVGNDWSVKSMIREMVLSRTYQLSSDTMDANAAADPSNRFLWRMNHKRLGAEALRDAMLATSGRLDRQPPGGSVVTKLGNVNIGRAQRQLSQMQRNTSQRSVYLPILRNALPEMMRLFDTAEPSLIVGKRNETTVPTQALYLMNNPFVIGQAFNMAKRVMDTAEGRPDGIRLAYELAFARAATDDEVSRAHEFLNSVAEEKDRPGQWTVLCQALLASAEFRYID
;
A
#
# COMPACT_ATOMS: atom_id res chain seq x y z
N PHE A 1 -4.48 21.99 23.05
CA PHE A 1 -5.01 21.06 22.04
C PHE A 1 -4.55 21.42 20.63
N GLU A 2 -4.89 22.59 20.10
CA GLU A 2 -4.54 23.01 18.71
C GLU A 2 -3.05 22.90 18.36
N LYS A 3 -2.14 23.34 19.23
CA LYS A 3 -0.69 23.20 19.02
C LYS A 3 -0.24 21.74 18.82
N VAL A 4 -0.86 20.80 19.52
CA VAL A 4 -0.56 19.36 19.41
C VAL A 4 -1.06 18.82 18.07
N VAL A 5 -2.26 19.25 17.64
CA VAL A 5 -2.78 18.92 16.30
C VAL A 5 -1.79 19.41 15.23
N ASP A 6 -1.34 20.65 15.32
CA ASP A 6 -0.40 21.22 14.34
C ASP A 6 0.98 20.55 14.38
N GLU A 7 1.42 20.05 15.54
CA GLU A 7 2.63 19.23 15.65
C GLU A 7 2.47 17.86 14.98
N LEU A 8 1.37 17.15 15.26
CA LEU A 8 1.09 15.84 14.67
C LEU A 8 0.89 15.91 13.15
N LEU A 9 0.23 16.95 12.65
CA LEU A 9 0.07 17.19 11.21
C LEU A 9 1.39 17.50 10.51
N ARG A 10 2.38 18.09 11.20
CA ARG A 10 3.73 18.35 10.68
C ARG A 10 4.68 17.17 10.85
N SER A 11 4.30 16.14 11.61
CA SER A 11 5.15 14.98 11.83
C SER A 11 5.41 14.24 10.50
N PRO A 12 6.65 13.79 10.22
CA PRO A 12 6.92 12.92 9.07
C PRO A 12 6.22 11.56 9.17
N HIS A 13 5.71 11.20 10.35
CA HIS A 13 4.92 9.97 10.57
C HIS A 13 3.44 10.14 10.21
N PHE A 14 2.99 11.36 9.86
CA PHE A 14 1.63 11.63 9.43
C PHE A 14 1.27 10.82 8.18
N GLY A 15 2.12 10.88 7.15
CA GLY A 15 1.93 10.17 5.88
C GLY A 15 1.98 8.65 6.03
N GLU A 16 2.80 8.13 6.95
CA GLU A 16 2.85 6.70 7.28
C GLU A 16 1.56 6.18 7.93
N HIS A 17 0.85 7.04 8.66
CA HIS A 17 -0.44 6.73 9.26
C HIS A 17 -1.58 6.91 8.26
N TRP A 18 -1.71 8.11 7.69
CA TRP A 18 -2.82 8.47 6.81
C TRP A 18 -2.71 7.87 5.41
N GLY A 19 -1.51 7.79 4.85
CA GLY A 19 -1.28 7.14 3.55
C GLY A 19 -1.67 5.66 3.58
N ARG A 20 -1.57 4.98 4.73
CA ARG A 20 -1.98 3.58 4.85
C ARG A 20 -3.48 3.36 4.65
N HIS A 21 -4.32 4.29 5.08
CA HIS A 21 -5.76 4.23 4.76
C HIS A 21 -5.99 4.28 3.24
N TRP A 22 -5.18 5.04 2.51
CA TRP A 22 -5.23 5.04 1.05
C TRP A 22 -4.71 3.74 0.42
N LEU A 23 -3.69 3.11 1.00
CA LEU A 23 -3.15 1.84 0.51
C LEU A 23 -4.17 0.69 0.55
N ASP A 24 -5.09 0.71 1.52
CA ASP A 24 -6.22 -0.23 1.59
C ASP A 24 -7.16 -0.05 0.38
N VAL A 25 -7.45 1.20 0.01
CA VAL A 25 -8.31 1.54 -1.14
C VAL A 25 -7.60 1.24 -2.46
N ALA A 26 -6.30 1.50 -2.54
CA ALA A 26 -5.47 1.27 -3.72
C ALA A 26 -5.15 -0.22 -3.96
N ARG A 27 -5.59 -1.13 -3.07
CA ARG A 27 -5.25 -2.57 -3.11
C ARG A 27 -3.74 -2.79 -3.15
N TYR A 28 -3.01 -2.04 -2.33
CA TYR A 28 -1.57 -2.12 -2.31
C TYR A 28 -1.11 -3.52 -1.92
N SER A 29 -0.20 -4.08 -2.73
CA SER A 29 0.47 -5.33 -2.44
C SER A 29 1.78 -5.41 -3.19
N GLU A 30 2.75 -6.08 -2.59
CA GLU A 30 4.02 -6.44 -3.21
C GLU A 30 3.96 -7.80 -3.91
N SER A 31 2.75 -8.26 -4.28
CA SER A 31 2.57 -9.46 -5.08
C SER A 31 1.28 -9.48 -5.90
N ASN A 32 1.24 -10.31 -6.93
CA ASN A 32 0.11 -10.40 -7.85
C ASN A 32 -1.16 -11.04 -7.27
N GLY A 33 -1.05 -12.06 -6.42
CA GLY A 33 -2.18 -12.89 -6.01
C GLY A 33 -2.68 -13.86 -7.09
N MET A 34 -3.94 -14.29 -6.97
CA MET A 34 -4.61 -15.29 -7.82
C MET A 34 -3.82 -16.61 -7.98
N GLU A 35 -3.95 -17.33 -9.09
CA GLU A 35 -3.36 -18.66 -9.31
C GLU A 35 -1.84 -18.64 -9.47
N ARG A 36 -1.28 -17.46 -9.78
CA ARG A 36 0.14 -17.23 -10.04
C ARG A 36 0.60 -15.99 -9.29
N ASN A 37 0.88 -16.19 -8.01
CA ASN A 37 1.23 -15.13 -7.09
C ASN A 37 2.73 -14.77 -7.16
N PHE A 38 3.12 -13.98 -8.15
CA PHE A 38 4.49 -13.45 -8.28
C PHE A 38 4.70 -12.22 -7.41
N THR A 39 5.89 -12.06 -6.86
CA THR A 39 6.32 -10.85 -6.15
C THR A 39 6.43 -9.66 -7.10
N TYR A 40 6.26 -8.46 -6.55
CA TYR A 40 6.49 -7.17 -7.19
C TYR A 40 7.61 -6.41 -6.47
N PRO A 41 8.88 -6.65 -6.82
CA PRO A 41 10.06 -6.05 -6.16
C PRO A 41 10.09 -4.52 -6.10
N HIS A 42 9.30 -3.86 -6.94
CA HIS A 42 9.28 -2.41 -7.12
C HIS A 42 7.97 -1.76 -6.63
N ALA A 43 7.03 -2.53 -6.08
CA ALA A 43 5.74 -2.01 -5.64
C ALA A 43 5.88 -1.01 -4.47
N TRP A 44 6.86 -1.20 -3.58
CA TRP A 44 7.13 -0.31 -2.45
C TRP A 44 7.30 1.17 -2.83
N ARG A 45 7.73 1.48 -4.05
CA ARG A 45 7.82 2.88 -4.51
C ARG A 45 6.46 3.57 -4.56
N TYR A 46 5.39 2.85 -4.91
CA TYR A 46 4.04 3.40 -4.86
C TYR A 46 3.59 3.65 -3.41
N ARG A 47 3.95 2.76 -2.47
CA ARG A 47 3.69 2.99 -1.03
C ARG A 47 4.36 4.28 -0.56
N ASP A 48 5.64 4.46 -0.91
CA ASP A 48 6.40 5.63 -0.48
C ASP A 48 5.86 6.91 -1.15
N TYR A 49 5.52 6.87 -2.44
CA TYR A 49 4.79 7.95 -3.12
C TYR A 49 3.51 8.38 -2.38
N VAL A 50 2.71 7.40 -1.91
CA VAL A 50 1.50 7.71 -1.13
C VAL A 50 1.86 8.34 0.20
N ILE A 51 2.84 7.80 0.93
CA ILE A 51 3.30 8.36 2.22
C ILE A 51 3.76 9.81 2.04
N ASP A 52 4.62 10.05 1.05
CA ASP A 52 5.20 11.36 0.75
C ASP A 52 4.12 12.35 0.31
N SER A 53 3.18 11.93 -0.55
CA SER A 53 2.06 12.77 -0.98
C SER A 53 1.21 13.27 0.20
N PHE A 54 0.97 12.43 1.22
CA PHE A 54 0.24 12.85 2.42
C PHE A 54 1.11 13.71 3.36
N ASN A 55 2.41 13.43 3.46
CA ASN A 55 3.34 14.22 4.25
C ASN A 55 3.51 15.64 3.70
N ASP A 56 3.60 15.78 2.38
CA ASP A 56 3.73 17.07 1.70
C ASP A 56 2.39 17.81 1.58
N ASP A 57 1.30 17.19 2.07
CA ASP A 57 -0.08 17.67 1.92
C ASP A 57 -0.42 18.02 0.46
N LYS A 58 0.05 17.16 -0.45
CA LYS A 58 -0.25 17.28 -1.88
C LYS A 58 -1.76 17.35 -2.05
N SER A 59 -2.21 18.41 -2.73
CA SER A 59 -3.61 18.58 -3.10
C SER A 59 -4.19 17.28 -3.63
N PHE A 60 -5.29 16.79 -3.02
CA PHE A 60 -5.90 15.53 -3.43
C PHE A 60 -6.28 15.54 -4.92
N ARG A 61 -6.60 16.72 -5.48
CA ARG A 61 -6.78 16.91 -6.93
C ARG A 61 -5.53 16.55 -7.74
N ARG A 62 -4.34 16.97 -7.30
CA ARG A 62 -3.09 16.61 -7.97
C ARG A 62 -2.81 15.11 -7.82
N PHE A 63 -2.96 14.58 -6.61
CA PHE A 63 -2.78 13.17 -6.29
C PHE A 63 -3.65 12.24 -7.17
N VAL A 64 -4.95 12.51 -7.30
CA VAL A 64 -5.86 11.76 -8.18
C VAL A 64 -5.38 11.82 -9.65
N ARG A 65 -4.94 13.01 -10.11
CA ARG A 65 -4.50 13.18 -11.50
C ARG A 65 -3.22 12.41 -11.82
N GLU A 66 -2.26 12.41 -10.91
CA GLU A 66 -1.03 11.64 -11.04
C GLU A 66 -1.32 10.13 -11.06
N GLN A 67 -2.21 9.64 -10.21
CA GLN A 67 -2.54 8.21 -10.19
C GLN A 67 -3.24 7.70 -11.46
N VAL A 68 -4.11 8.52 -12.05
CA VAL A 68 -4.87 8.11 -13.25
C VAL A 68 -4.09 8.37 -14.55
N ALA A 69 -3.27 9.43 -14.57
CA ALA A 69 -2.68 9.95 -15.80
C ALA A 69 -1.29 10.58 -15.63
N GLY A 70 -0.52 10.22 -14.59
CA GLY A 70 0.79 10.82 -14.29
C GLY A 70 1.76 10.77 -15.47
N ASP A 71 1.87 9.64 -16.16
CA ASP A 71 2.66 9.46 -17.40
C ASP A 71 2.21 10.35 -18.57
N LEU A 72 1.05 11.01 -18.45
CA LEU A 72 0.47 11.91 -19.44
C LEU A 72 0.46 13.38 -19.00
N LEU A 73 0.83 13.68 -17.75
CA LEU A 73 0.80 15.05 -17.25
C LEU A 73 1.92 15.87 -17.87
N GLY A 74 1.56 17.01 -18.48
CA GLY A 74 2.53 17.86 -19.16
C GLY A 74 3.09 17.27 -20.46
N ARG A 75 2.52 16.15 -20.94
CA ARG A 75 2.83 15.59 -22.26
C ARG A 75 2.65 16.69 -23.31
N ASP A 76 3.61 16.79 -24.22
CA ASP A 76 3.83 17.88 -25.20
C ASP A 76 4.64 19.09 -24.69
N LYS A 77 4.91 19.20 -23.37
CA LYS A 77 5.71 20.29 -22.78
C LYS A 77 6.94 19.82 -22.02
N ARG A 78 6.87 18.65 -21.38
CA ARG A 78 7.99 18.02 -20.65
C ARG A 78 7.79 16.51 -20.55
N GLU A 79 8.88 15.82 -20.23
CA GLU A 79 8.81 14.43 -19.79
C GLU A 79 8.10 14.32 -18.42
N PRO A 80 7.41 13.20 -18.15
CA PRO A 80 6.90 12.88 -16.83
C PRO A 80 8.04 12.80 -15.81
N THR A 81 7.78 13.25 -14.59
CA THR A 81 8.68 13.04 -13.46
C THR A 81 8.62 11.59 -12.98
N ASP A 82 9.66 11.11 -12.29
CA ASP A 82 9.67 9.79 -11.66
C ASP A 82 8.45 9.58 -10.75
N GLU A 83 8.09 10.61 -10.00
CA GLU A 83 6.94 10.62 -9.10
C GLU A 83 5.62 10.40 -9.85
N GLU A 84 5.43 11.09 -10.97
CA GLU A 84 4.26 10.92 -11.83
C GLU A 84 4.18 9.53 -12.46
N LEU A 85 5.33 8.94 -12.82
CA LEU A 85 5.38 7.56 -13.33
C LEU A 85 5.01 6.55 -12.22
N VAL A 86 5.58 6.71 -11.02
CA VAL A 86 5.30 5.87 -9.85
C VAL A 86 3.83 5.95 -9.43
N ALA A 87 3.23 7.14 -9.46
CA ALA A 87 1.83 7.35 -9.09
C ALA A 87 0.86 6.48 -9.90
N THR A 88 1.16 6.27 -11.19
CA THR A 88 0.35 5.39 -12.04
C THR A 88 0.39 3.92 -11.64
N GLY A 89 1.25 3.55 -10.67
CA GLY A 89 1.20 2.30 -9.94
C GLY A 89 -0.21 1.95 -9.44
N PHE A 90 -1.04 2.95 -9.13
CA PHE A 90 -2.46 2.77 -8.79
C PHE A 90 -3.22 1.91 -9.81
N LEU A 91 -2.99 2.13 -11.10
CA LEU A 91 -3.63 1.39 -12.20
C LEU A 91 -2.87 0.10 -12.57
N ALA A 92 -1.63 -0.06 -12.12
CA ALA A 92 -0.78 -1.22 -12.40
C ALA A 92 -0.85 -2.29 -11.30
N LEU A 93 -1.15 -1.87 -10.08
CA LEU A 93 -1.40 -2.72 -8.91
C LEU A 93 -2.71 -3.49 -9.09
N GLY A 94 -3.03 -4.33 -8.12
CA GLY A 94 -4.24 -5.17 -8.15
C GLY A 94 -4.04 -6.59 -8.67
N PRO A 95 -4.94 -7.52 -8.33
CA PRO A 95 -4.81 -8.93 -8.69
C PRO A 95 -5.09 -9.17 -10.18
N LYS A 96 -4.30 -10.07 -10.80
CA LYS A 96 -4.41 -10.35 -12.25
C LYS A 96 -4.26 -11.86 -12.55
N PRO A 97 -5.01 -12.43 -13.51
CA PRO A 97 -4.94 -13.85 -13.82
C PRO A 97 -3.75 -14.14 -14.74
N LEU A 98 -2.53 -14.18 -14.19
CA LEU A 98 -1.29 -14.30 -14.97
C LEU A 98 -1.16 -15.63 -15.76
N ASN A 99 -1.93 -16.67 -15.42
CA ASN A 99 -1.99 -17.93 -16.17
C ASN A 99 -2.93 -17.87 -17.40
N GLN A 100 -3.67 -16.77 -17.58
CA GLN A 100 -4.63 -16.59 -18.66
C GLN A 100 -3.92 -16.72 -20.02
N GLY A 101 -4.36 -17.66 -20.84
CA GLY A 101 -3.79 -17.88 -22.18
C GLY A 101 -4.37 -16.92 -23.23
N ASN A 102 -5.61 -16.48 -23.04
CA ASN A 102 -6.26 -15.54 -23.95
C ASN A 102 -5.90 -14.09 -23.58
N LYS A 103 -5.03 -13.47 -24.39
CA LYS A 103 -4.56 -12.09 -24.17
C LYS A 103 -5.68 -11.05 -24.17
N VAL A 104 -6.76 -11.27 -24.94
CA VAL A 104 -7.91 -10.36 -24.98
C VAL A 104 -8.70 -10.43 -23.68
N LEU A 105 -8.97 -11.65 -23.20
CA LEU A 105 -9.65 -11.84 -21.92
C LEU A 105 -8.82 -11.26 -20.76
N PHE A 106 -7.52 -11.57 -20.72
CA PHE A 106 -6.60 -10.98 -19.73
C PHE A 106 -6.67 -9.45 -19.72
N LYS A 107 -6.60 -8.82 -20.90
CA LYS A 107 -6.67 -7.36 -21.02
C LYS A 107 -8.00 -6.81 -20.50
N LEU A 108 -9.12 -7.47 -20.80
CA LEU A 108 -10.44 -7.04 -20.34
C LEU A 108 -10.60 -7.19 -18.82
N ASP A 109 -10.04 -8.23 -18.21
CA ASP A 109 -10.08 -8.40 -16.75
C ASP A 109 -9.21 -7.33 -16.05
N VAL A 110 -8.07 -6.95 -16.62
CA VAL A 110 -7.27 -5.81 -16.13
C VAL A 110 -8.04 -4.48 -16.28
N VAL A 111 -8.74 -4.29 -17.40
CA VAL A 111 -9.58 -3.09 -17.62
C VAL A 111 -10.72 -3.01 -16.61
N ASP A 112 -11.38 -4.13 -16.35
CA ASP A 112 -12.46 -4.22 -15.36
C ASP A 112 -11.98 -3.82 -13.97
N GLU A 113 -10.82 -4.34 -13.57
CA GLU A 113 -10.15 -4.05 -12.31
C GLU A 113 -9.78 -2.55 -12.15
N GLN A 114 -9.35 -1.91 -13.25
CA GLN A 114 -9.02 -0.49 -13.32
C GLN A 114 -10.26 0.41 -13.26
N ILE A 115 -11.35 0.02 -13.93
CA ILE A 115 -12.65 0.72 -13.83
C ILE A 115 -13.15 0.64 -12.39
N ASP A 116 -13.12 -0.56 -11.82
CA ASP A 116 -13.63 -0.85 -10.49
C ASP A 116 -12.91 -0.02 -9.42
N VAL A 117 -11.59 0.09 -9.48
CA VAL A 117 -10.84 0.95 -8.54
C VAL A 117 -11.05 2.41 -8.73
N THR A 118 -11.03 2.87 -9.97
CA THR A 118 -11.13 4.29 -10.24
C THR A 118 -12.51 4.79 -9.80
N THR A 119 -13.55 4.01 -10.04
CA THR A 119 -14.93 4.41 -9.74
C THR A 119 -15.30 4.23 -8.27
N ARG A 120 -14.85 3.16 -7.59
CA ARG A 120 -15.09 3.02 -6.14
C ARG A 120 -14.21 3.92 -5.28
N ALA A 121 -12.93 4.07 -5.63
CA ALA A 121 -12.01 4.91 -4.84
C ALA A 121 -12.38 6.39 -4.89
N PHE A 122 -12.68 6.91 -6.09
CA PHE A 122 -12.91 8.34 -6.28
C PHE A 122 -14.39 8.73 -6.30
N LEU A 123 -15.28 7.91 -6.85
CA LEU A 123 -16.71 8.27 -6.97
C LEU A 123 -17.59 7.54 -5.96
N GLY A 124 -17.09 6.49 -5.31
CA GLY A 124 -17.93 5.63 -4.48
C GLY A 124 -19.01 4.93 -5.30
N LEU A 125 -18.77 4.63 -6.57
CA LEU A 125 -19.75 3.99 -7.46
C LEU A 125 -19.24 2.64 -7.97
N THR A 126 -20.15 1.68 -8.12
CA THR A 126 -19.90 0.33 -8.63
C THR A 126 -20.13 0.22 -10.13
N VAL A 127 -19.44 1.06 -10.93
CA VAL A 127 -19.61 1.08 -12.40
C VAL A 127 -19.23 -0.27 -13.05
N SER A 128 -18.28 -1.00 -12.45
CA SER A 128 -17.86 -2.34 -12.88
C SER A 128 -19.02 -3.35 -12.93
N CYS A 129 -20.04 -3.20 -12.07
CA CYS A 129 -21.23 -4.06 -12.09
C CYS A 129 -22.05 -3.91 -13.39
N ALA A 130 -21.87 -2.83 -14.15
CA ALA A 130 -22.55 -2.62 -15.43
C ALA A 130 -21.89 -3.36 -16.62
N ARG A 131 -20.83 -4.15 -16.37
CA ARG A 131 -20.07 -4.91 -17.39
C ARG A 131 -20.97 -5.81 -18.25
N CYS A 132 -21.89 -6.53 -17.61
CA CYS A 132 -22.69 -7.57 -18.28
C CYS A 132 -24.10 -7.09 -18.65
N HIS A 133 -24.67 -6.21 -17.85
CA HIS A 133 -26.02 -5.65 -18.04
C HIS A 133 -26.07 -4.25 -17.41
N ASP A 134 -27.09 -3.46 -17.72
CA ASP A 134 -27.27 -2.15 -17.09
C ASP A 134 -27.30 -2.33 -15.57
N HIS A 135 -26.65 -1.44 -14.85
CA HIS A 135 -26.52 -1.57 -13.40
C HIS A 135 -27.91 -1.75 -12.75
N LYS A 136 -28.02 -2.70 -11.82
CA LYS A 136 -29.33 -3.17 -11.33
C LYS A 136 -30.16 -2.09 -10.64
N PHE A 137 -29.50 -1.13 -9.99
CA PHE A 137 -30.15 -0.12 -9.12
C PHE A 137 -29.79 1.31 -9.51
N ASP A 138 -28.49 1.59 -9.69
CA ASP A 138 -28.04 2.88 -10.22
C ASP A 138 -28.29 3.04 -11.72
N PRO A 139 -28.56 4.27 -12.21
CA PRO A 139 -28.83 4.55 -13.63
C PRO A 139 -27.53 4.59 -14.47
N ILE A 140 -26.73 3.53 -14.36
CA ILE A 140 -25.46 3.35 -15.06
C ILE A 140 -25.66 2.28 -16.13
N PRO A 141 -25.92 2.65 -17.39
CA PRO A 141 -26.07 1.65 -18.44
C PRO A 141 -24.75 0.97 -18.78
N THR A 142 -24.82 -0.21 -19.38
CA THR A 142 -23.66 -0.97 -19.87
C THR A 142 -22.80 -0.15 -20.82
N ARG A 143 -23.38 0.79 -21.58
CA ARG A 143 -22.61 1.70 -22.44
C ARG A 143 -21.62 2.57 -21.66
N ASP A 144 -21.92 2.98 -20.43
CA ASP A 144 -21.01 3.80 -19.62
C ASP A 144 -19.79 2.99 -19.20
N TYR A 145 -20.00 1.73 -18.79
CA TYR A 145 -18.92 0.79 -18.53
C TYR A 145 -18.02 0.65 -19.76
N TYR A 146 -18.59 0.42 -20.95
CA TYR A 146 -17.79 0.27 -22.16
C TYR A 146 -17.14 1.56 -22.65
N ALA A 147 -17.73 2.73 -22.37
CA ALA A 147 -17.11 4.02 -22.61
C ALA A 147 -15.82 4.19 -21.77
N MET A 148 -15.87 3.82 -20.48
CA MET A 148 -14.68 3.77 -19.63
C MET A 148 -13.72 2.64 -20.03
N ALA A 149 -14.23 1.49 -20.45
CA ALA A 149 -13.42 0.37 -20.91
C ALA A 149 -12.57 0.74 -22.12
N GLY A 150 -13.05 1.60 -23.02
CA GLY A 150 -12.24 2.13 -24.12
C GLY A 150 -11.04 2.95 -23.62
N ILE A 151 -11.19 3.69 -22.51
CA ILE A 151 -10.12 4.48 -21.90
C ILE A 151 -9.03 3.55 -21.36
N PHE A 152 -9.41 2.61 -20.51
CA PHE A 152 -8.44 1.70 -19.86
C PHE A 152 -7.90 0.62 -20.81
N ARG A 153 -8.67 0.18 -21.81
CA ARG A 153 -8.16 -0.72 -22.85
C ARG A 153 -7.02 -0.07 -23.65
N SER A 154 -7.03 1.25 -23.75
CA SER A 154 -5.97 2.06 -24.36
C SER A 154 -4.75 2.25 -23.45
N THR A 155 -4.63 1.50 -22.35
CA THR A 155 -3.58 1.66 -21.33
C THR A 155 -2.86 0.34 -21.06
N ASP A 156 -1.53 0.29 -21.21
CA ASP A 156 -0.71 -0.88 -20.92
C ASP A 156 -0.15 -0.82 -19.49
N ALA A 157 -0.46 -1.84 -18.69
CA ALA A 157 0.03 -1.95 -17.32
C ALA A 157 1.44 -2.54 -17.29
N LEU A 158 2.36 -1.85 -16.63
CA LEU A 158 3.77 -2.18 -16.43
C LEU A 158 3.98 -2.64 -14.98
N TYR A 159 4.00 -3.95 -14.77
CA TYR A 159 4.04 -4.59 -13.45
C TYR A 159 5.25 -5.52 -13.27
N GLY A 160 6.15 -5.59 -14.25
CA GLY A 160 7.48 -6.16 -14.07
C GLY A 160 7.56 -7.65 -13.78
N THR A 161 6.58 -8.46 -14.20
CA THR A 161 6.65 -9.92 -14.05
C THR A 161 7.35 -10.58 -15.24
N VAL A 162 8.06 -11.69 -15.00
CA VAL A 162 8.75 -12.46 -16.04
C VAL A 162 7.90 -13.63 -16.55
N ASN A 163 8.10 -14.01 -17.81
CA ASN A 163 7.47 -15.19 -18.40
C ASN A 163 8.04 -16.48 -17.75
N GLY A 164 7.18 -17.49 -17.61
CA GLY A 164 7.57 -18.80 -17.08
C GLY A 164 6.89 -19.14 -15.75
N GLN A 165 7.07 -20.38 -15.28
CA GLN A 165 6.41 -20.94 -14.09
C GLN A 165 4.87 -20.74 -14.08
N GLY A 166 4.27 -20.77 -15.27
CA GLY A 166 2.84 -20.57 -15.47
C GLY A 166 2.38 -19.10 -15.54
N ASN A 167 3.28 -18.12 -15.47
CA ASN A 167 3.00 -16.76 -15.93
C ASN A 167 3.10 -16.69 -17.46
N ARG A 168 2.01 -16.26 -18.10
CA ARG A 168 1.86 -16.06 -19.55
C ARG A 168 1.69 -14.60 -19.94
N GLN A 169 1.68 -13.71 -18.95
CA GLN A 169 1.37 -12.30 -19.08
C GLN A 169 2.47 -11.49 -18.40
N ALA A 170 3.72 -11.70 -18.81
CA ALA A 170 4.84 -10.85 -18.41
C ALA A 170 4.61 -9.40 -18.87
N SER A 171 5.19 -8.46 -18.14
CA SER A 171 5.16 -7.04 -18.50
C SER A 171 6.43 -6.35 -18.03
N ASP A 172 6.77 -5.25 -18.69
CA ASP A 172 7.92 -4.40 -18.36
C ASP A 172 7.64 -3.55 -17.09
N LEU A 173 8.57 -2.65 -16.79
CA LEU A 173 8.48 -1.62 -15.75
C LEU A 173 8.81 -0.27 -16.39
N HIS A 174 8.43 0.82 -15.70
CA HIS A 174 8.97 2.14 -16.02
C HIS A 174 10.42 2.23 -15.57
N ALA A 175 11.28 2.77 -16.43
CA ALA A 175 12.57 3.26 -16.03
C ALA A 175 12.38 4.62 -15.33
N ILE A 176 12.99 4.79 -14.17
CA ILE A 176 13.00 6.01 -13.37
C ILE A 176 14.46 6.34 -12.99
N ALA A 177 14.76 7.63 -12.80
CA ALA A 177 16.11 8.10 -12.54
C ALA A 177 16.63 7.75 -11.12
N GLY A 178 15.74 7.52 -10.14
CA GLY A 178 16.11 7.08 -8.79
C GLY A 178 16.87 8.13 -7.95
N ASN A 179 17.38 7.74 -6.76
CA ASN A 179 18.18 8.62 -5.88
C ASN A 179 19.61 8.79 -6.45
N GLU A 180 20.04 10.03 -6.70
CA GLU A 180 21.34 10.37 -7.30
C GLU A 180 22.55 9.72 -6.59
N ALA A 181 22.52 9.63 -5.26
CA ALA A 181 23.62 9.05 -4.48
C ALA A 181 23.70 7.53 -4.63
N GLU A 182 22.57 6.84 -4.66
CA GLU A 182 22.53 5.38 -4.92
C GLU A 182 22.86 5.05 -6.36
N ARG A 183 22.46 5.92 -7.31
CA ARG A 183 22.84 5.83 -8.72
C ARG A 183 24.36 5.90 -8.87
N ALA A 184 25.02 6.86 -8.23
CA ALA A 184 26.48 6.98 -8.25
C ALA A 184 27.18 5.70 -7.75
N GLU A 185 26.66 5.07 -6.69
CA GLU A 185 27.22 3.82 -6.16
C GLU A 185 26.92 2.60 -7.06
N LYS A 186 25.73 2.53 -7.67
CA LYS A 186 25.36 1.47 -8.64
C LYS A 186 26.19 1.56 -9.91
N ILE A 187 26.40 2.77 -10.44
CA ILE A 187 27.31 3.06 -11.56
C ILE A 187 28.72 2.62 -11.18
N ARG A 188 29.23 3.06 -10.02
CA ARG A 188 30.56 2.68 -9.54
C ARG A 188 30.73 1.16 -9.43
N LYS A 189 29.74 0.43 -8.91
CA LYS A 189 29.77 -1.05 -8.79
C LYS A 189 29.72 -1.76 -10.15
N HIS A 190 28.90 -1.25 -11.06
CA HIS A 190 28.79 -1.77 -12.41
C HIS A 190 30.07 -1.56 -13.21
N ASP A 191 30.61 -0.33 -13.20
CA ASP A 191 31.87 0.02 -13.86
C ASP A 191 33.02 -0.82 -13.30
N ASN A 192 33.08 -0.99 -11.97
CA ASN A 192 34.06 -1.87 -11.34
C ASN A 192 33.91 -3.33 -11.81
N SER A 193 32.69 -3.81 -12.06
CA SER A 193 32.44 -5.18 -12.51
C SER A 193 32.80 -5.37 -13.99
N LEU A 194 32.45 -4.40 -14.84
CA LEU A 194 32.87 -4.36 -16.25
C LEU A 194 34.39 -4.27 -16.37
N TYR A 195 35.02 -3.38 -15.61
CA TYR A 195 36.48 -3.23 -15.57
C TYR A 195 37.18 -4.55 -15.22
N ARG A 196 36.71 -5.25 -14.17
CA ARG A 196 37.26 -6.56 -13.77
C ARG A 196 37.09 -7.63 -14.85
N LEU A 197 35.92 -7.70 -15.48
CA LEU A 197 35.64 -8.71 -16.51
C LEU A 197 36.43 -8.44 -17.80
N ASN A 198 36.53 -7.18 -18.23
CA ASN A 198 37.35 -6.78 -19.37
C ASN A 198 38.84 -7.04 -19.11
N GLY A 199 39.34 -6.75 -17.91
CA GLY A 199 40.72 -7.08 -17.52
C GLY A 199 41.00 -8.58 -17.56
N ARG A 200 40.08 -9.41 -17.04
CA ARG A 200 40.21 -10.88 -17.13
C ARG A 200 40.17 -11.40 -18.57
N LEU A 201 39.29 -10.83 -19.40
CA LEU A 201 39.19 -11.21 -20.81
C LEU A 201 40.51 -10.95 -21.55
N LEU A 202 41.11 -9.79 -21.33
CA LEU A 202 42.40 -9.42 -21.94
C LEU A 202 43.51 -10.43 -21.57
N ILE A 203 43.62 -10.80 -20.29
CA ILE A 203 44.61 -11.79 -19.83
C ILE A 203 44.38 -13.14 -20.48
N MET A 204 43.12 -13.61 -20.51
CA MET A 204 42.78 -14.91 -21.13
C MET A 204 43.05 -14.93 -22.63
N GLU A 205 42.82 -13.82 -23.34
CA GLU A 205 43.08 -13.70 -24.77
C GLU A 205 44.58 -13.70 -25.10
N GLU A 206 45.40 -13.08 -24.25
CA GLU A 206 46.86 -13.11 -24.37
C GLU A 206 47.42 -14.51 -24.09
N GLU A 207 46.96 -15.17 -23.01
CA GLU A 207 47.33 -16.57 -22.70
C GLU A 207 46.98 -17.51 -23.88
N MET A 208 45.83 -17.29 -24.53
CA MET A 208 45.44 -18.04 -25.72
C MET A 208 46.31 -17.75 -26.96
N ARG A 209 46.87 -16.55 -27.07
CA ARG A 209 47.77 -16.17 -28.17
C ARG A 209 49.11 -16.88 -28.02
N GLU A 210 49.71 -16.88 -26.83
CA GLU A 210 50.97 -17.57 -26.55
C GLU A 210 50.88 -19.06 -26.90
N TYR A 211 49.78 -19.73 -26.56
CA TYR A 211 49.59 -21.13 -26.92
C TYR A 211 49.40 -21.36 -28.42
N ARG A 212 48.80 -20.42 -29.14
CA ARG A 212 48.64 -20.49 -30.60
C ARG A 212 49.97 -20.36 -31.33
N GLU A 213 50.87 -19.51 -30.84
CA GLU A 213 52.22 -19.32 -31.42
C GLU A 213 53.07 -20.59 -31.31
N LYS A 214 52.90 -21.36 -30.23
CA LYS A 214 53.57 -22.67 -30.06
C LYS A 214 53.12 -23.72 -31.08
N GLY A 215 51.95 -23.55 -31.72
CA GLY A 215 51.48 -24.40 -32.80
C GLY A 215 51.57 -25.90 -32.50
N ARG A 216 52.35 -26.65 -33.30
CA ARG A 216 52.53 -28.10 -33.14
C ARG A 216 53.34 -28.48 -31.88
N ASN A 217 54.10 -27.55 -31.31
CA ASN A 217 54.97 -27.76 -30.14
C ASN A 217 54.25 -27.63 -28.80
N ALA A 218 52.95 -27.30 -28.78
CA ALA A 218 52.16 -27.23 -27.54
C ALA A 218 51.97 -28.63 -26.93
N THR A 219 52.27 -28.75 -25.64
CA THR A 219 52.16 -29.97 -24.81
C THR A 219 50.69 -30.39 -24.60
N GLY A 220 50.47 -31.63 -24.15
CA GLY A 220 49.12 -32.16 -23.88
C GLY A 220 48.34 -31.35 -22.83
N ASN A 221 49.03 -30.84 -21.80
CA ASN A 221 48.44 -30.00 -20.77
C ASN A 221 48.04 -28.62 -21.33
N GLU A 222 48.88 -28.02 -22.16
CA GLU A 222 48.60 -26.73 -22.81
C GLU A 222 47.41 -26.83 -23.77
N ARG A 223 47.30 -27.91 -24.55
CA ARG A 223 46.12 -28.16 -25.41
C ARG A 223 44.83 -28.31 -24.60
N THR A 224 44.91 -28.88 -23.41
CA THR A 224 43.77 -28.97 -22.48
C THR A 224 43.40 -27.60 -21.90
N ARG A 225 44.41 -26.79 -21.57
CA ARG A 225 44.23 -25.40 -21.11
C ARG A 225 43.57 -24.54 -22.19
N MET A 226 43.99 -24.66 -23.45
CA MET A 226 43.39 -23.95 -24.59
C MET A 226 41.88 -24.24 -24.77
N ARG A 227 41.45 -25.49 -24.56
CA ARG A 227 40.02 -25.85 -24.62
C ARG A 227 39.22 -25.16 -23.51
N THR A 228 39.79 -25.10 -22.31
CA THR A 228 39.19 -24.41 -21.16
C THR A 228 39.12 -22.89 -21.42
N LEU A 229 40.22 -22.27 -21.84
CA LEU A 229 40.27 -20.84 -22.20
C LEU A 229 39.25 -20.47 -23.28
N THR A 230 39.07 -21.32 -24.29
CA THR A 230 38.09 -21.08 -25.36
C THR A 230 36.65 -20.97 -24.81
N ARG A 231 36.29 -21.80 -23.82
CA ARG A 231 35.00 -21.72 -23.14
C ARG A 231 34.93 -20.48 -22.25
N ASP A 232 35.95 -20.24 -21.44
CA ASP A 232 35.95 -19.16 -20.45
C ASP A 232 35.94 -17.76 -21.13
N ILE A 233 36.62 -17.60 -22.28
CA ILE A 233 36.56 -16.40 -23.12
C ILE A 233 35.15 -16.19 -23.68
N ARG A 234 34.50 -17.26 -24.16
CA ARG A 234 33.12 -17.19 -24.66
C ARG A 234 32.16 -16.75 -23.57
N ASP A 235 32.28 -17.33 -22.39
CA ASP A 235 31.44 -17.02 -21.24
C ASP A 235 31.68 -15.60 -20.74
N ALA A 236 32.95 -15.15 -20.67
CA ALA A 236 33.29 -13.78 -20.31
C ALA A 236 32.70 -12.76 -21.30
N ARG A 237 32.80 -13.00 -22.62
CA ARG A 237 32.18 -12.14 -23.64
C ARG A 237 30.65 -12.09 -23.53
N ALA A 238 30.01 -13.23 -23.25
CA ALA A 238 28.57 -13.27 -23.01
C ALA A 238 28.16 -12.50 -21.74
N ASN A 239 28.97 -12.59 -20.68
CA ASN A 239 28.74 -11.86 -19.43
C ASN A 239 28.95 -10.35 -19.58
N ILE A 240 29.97 -9.92 -20.32
CA ILE A 240 30.21 -8.51 -20.65
C ILE A 240 29.01 -7.96 -21.45
N LYS A 241 28.61 -8.63 -22.53
CA LYS A 241 27.45 -8.22 -23.34
C LYS A 241 26.14 -8.15 -22.54
N SER A 242 25.96 -9.09 -21.60
CA SER A 242 24.82 -9.11 -20.69
C SER A 242 24.83 -7.94 -19.70
N LEU A 243 26.02 -7.58 -19.19
CA LEU A 243 26.19 -6.43 -18.30
C LEU A 243 26.04 -5.10 -19.06
N GLU A 244 26.63 -4.94 -20.24
CA GLU A 244 26.46 -3.75 -21.09
C GLU A 244 24.98 -3.47 -21.43
N LYS A 245 24.19 -4.54 -21.63
CA LYS A 245 22.74 -4.42 -21.83
C LYS A 245 21.97 -3.97 -20.57
N LYS A 246 22.57 -4.12 -19.39
CA LYS A 246 22.02 -3.78 -18.08
C LYS A 246 22.70 -2.52 -17.52
N SER A 247 22.74 -1.43 -18.30
CA SER A 247 23.27 -0.14 -17.82
C SER A 247 22.62 0.23 -16.48
N PRO A 248 23.37 0.76 -15.48
CA PRO A 248 22.83 1.10 -14.15
C PRO A 248 21.85 2.28 -14.10
N ASP A 249 21.41 2.79 -15.25
CA ASP A 249 20.75 4.10 -15.34
C ASP A 249 19.25 4.10 -15.10
N ALA A 250 18.61 2.95 -14.86
CA ALA A 250 17.19 2.91 -14.54
C ALA A 250 16.98 2.15 -13.24
N ASP A 251 16.60 2.87 -12.19
CA ASP A 251 15.73 2.27 -11.20
C ASP A 251 14.39 1.98 -11.87
N TYR A 252 13.63 1.04 -11.31
CA TYR A 252 12.35 0.65 -11.92
C TYR A 252 11.18 0.88 -10.97
N ALA A 253 10.05 1.24 -11.57
CA ALA A 253 8.76 1.39 -10.90
C ALA A 253 7.65 0.67 -11.68
N MET A 254 6.65 0.20 -10.95
CA MET A 254 5.38 -0.20 -11.56
C MET A 254 4.61 1.04 -11.99
N GLY A 255 3.81 0.91 -13.03
CA GLY A 255 2.94 1.99 -13.50
C GLY A 255 2.24 1.61 -14.79
N VAL A 256 1.75 2.60 -15.53
CA VAL A 256 1.12 2.35 -16.83
C VAL A 256 1.63 3.33 -17.88
N ARG A 257 1.40 2.99 -19.14
CA ARG A 257 1.58 3.90 -20.28
C ARG A 257 0.40 3.80 -21.23
N ASP A 258 0.24 4.78 -22.11
CA ASP A 258 -0.70 4.63 -23.23
C ASP A 258 -0.28 3.45 -24.12
N GLY A 259 -1.23 2.57 -24.38
CA GLY A 259 -1.13 1.45 -25.32
C GLY A 259 -1.81 1.78 -26.65
N ARG A 260 -2.39 0.77 -27.29
CA ARG A 260 -3.15 0.96 -28.53
C ARG A 260 -4.46 1.70 -28.25
N ILE A 261 -4.53 2.95 -28.68
CA ILE A 261 -5.71 3.80 -28.52
C ILE A 261 -6.88 3.27 -29.36
N GLY A 262 -8.01 3.02 -28.72
CA GLY A 262 -9.19 2.47 -29.39
C GLY A 262 -10.47 2.53 -28.56
N ASP A 263 -11.60 2.66 -29.23
CA ASP A 263 -12.92 2.52 -28.61
C ASP A 263 -13.17 1.05 -28.21
N ALA A 264 -14.09 0.80 -27.27
CA ALA A 264 -14.45 -0.56 -26.89
C ALA A 264 -15.66 -1.05 -27.69
N ARG A 265 -15.72 -2.37 -27.95
CA ARG A 265 -16.93 -3.03 -28.39
C ARG A 265 -17.71 -3.43 -27.14
N LEU A 266 -19.01 -3.12 -27.09
CA LEU A 266 -19.89 -3.64 -26.07
C LEU A 266 -19.91 -5.17 -26.18
N LEU A 267 -19.78 -5.89 -25.07
CA LEU A 267 -19.93 -7.34 -25.04
C LEU A 267 -21.29 -7.65 -24.42
N VAL A 268 -22.15 -8.30 -25.19
CA VAL A 268 -23.49 -8.65 -24.72
C VAL A 268 -23.32 -9.67 -23.59
N ARG A 269 -23.86 -9.36 -22.40
CA ARG A 269 -23.67 -10.17 -21.17
C ARG A 269 -22.21 -10.34 -20.74
N GLY A 270 -21.32 -9.46 -21.19
CA GLY A 270 -19.88 -9.54 -20.89
C GLY A 270 -19.12 -10.61 -21.70
N GLU A 271 -19.78 -11.29 -22.65
CA GLU A 271 -19.21 -12.41 -23.39
C GLU A 271 -18.34 -11.94 -24.58
N ILE A 272 -17.05 -12.27 -24.56
CA ILE A 272 -16.07 -11.84 -25.58
C ILE A 272 -16.45 -12.25 -27.00
N ARG A 273 -17.15 -13.39 -27.15
CA ARG A 273 -17.59 -13.93 -28.44
C ARG A 273 -18.83 -13.20 -28.97
N ASN A 274 -19.55 -12.46 -28.14
CA ASN A 274 -20.80 -11.79 -28.50
C ASN A 274 -20.60 -10.26 -28.46
N GLN A 275 -20.06 -9.72 -29.56
CA GLN A 275 -19.73 -8.31 -29.68
C GLN A 275 -20.88 -7.52 -30.30
N GLY A 276 -21.29 -6.45 -29.63
CA GLY A 276 -22.25 -5.47 -30.13
C GLY A 276 -21.60 -4.24 -30.77
N GLN A 277 -22.27 -3.11 -30.63
CA GLN A 277 -21.83 -1.83 -31.19
C GLN A 277 -20.51 -1.34 -30.57
N THR A 278 -19.77 -0.54 -31.34
CA THR A 278 -18.62 0.21 -30.81
C THR A 278 -19.14 1.36 -29.95
N VAL A 279 -18.62 1.47 -28.73
CA VAL A 279 -18.94 2.53 -27.79
C VAL A 279 -17.77 3.51 -27.71
N LYS A 280 -18.07 4.79 -27.95
CA LYS A 280 -17.09 5.87 -27.85
C LYS A 280 -16.57 6.00 -26.42
N ARG A 281 -15.27 6.25 -26.27
CA ARG A 281 -14.68 6.59 -24.97
C ARG A 281 -15.41 7.78 -24.35
N GLY A 282 -15.67 7.70 -23.04
CA GLY A 282 -16.45 8.70 -22.32
C GLY A 282 -16.52 8.44 -20.82
N PHE A 283 -17.34 9.23 -20.14
CA PHE A 283 -17.54 9.21 -18.69
C PHE A 283 -18.96 8.73 -18.36
N PRO A 284 -19.21 8.26 -17.13
CA PRO A 284 -20.56 7.86 -16.71
C PRO A 284 -21.57 9.00 -16.86
N GLN A 285 -22.69 8.74 -17.53
CA GLN A 285 -23.70 9.74 -17.86
C GLN A 285 -24.55 10.16 -16.66
N VAL A 286 -24.58 9.35 -15.59
CA VAL A 286 -25.26 9.71 -14.32
C VAL A 286 -24.68 10.98 -13.69
N MET A 287 -23.53 11.44 -14.20
CA MET A 287 -22.80 12.63 -13.79
C MET A 287 -22.78 13.68 -14.92
N ASP A 288 -23.85 13.77 -15.73
CA ASP A 288 -23.99 14.68 -16.87
C ASP A 288 -23.85 16.17 -16.50
N GLY A 289 -24.13 16.53 -15.25
CA GLY A 289 -23.87 17.87 -14.70
C GLY A 289 -22.38 18.25 -14.63
N VAL A 290 -21.46 17.29 -14.74
CA VAL A 290 -20.01 17.54 -14.76
C VAL A 290 -19.56 17.70 -16.21
N LYS A 291 -19.02 18.88 -16.54
CA LYS A 291 -18.59 19.20 -17.91
C LYS A 291 -17.62 18.14 -18.46
N ALA A 292 -18.07 17.35 -19.44
CA ALA A 292 -17.21 16.35 -20.08
C ALA A 292 -16.12 17.03 -20.94
N TYR A 293 -14.88 16.54 -20.82
CA TYR A 293 -13.79 16.93 -21.71
C TYR A 293 -13.83 16.09 -23.00
N PRO A 294 -13.71 16.71 -24.19
CA PRO A 294 -13.63 15.96 -25.44
C PRO A 294 -12.45 14.98 -25.44
N ILE A 295 -12.73 13.72 -25.79
CA ILE A 295 -11.70 12.69 -25.95
C ILE A 295 -11.38 12.55 -27.44
N GLY A 296 -10.21 13.04 -27.86
CA GLY A 296 -9.76 12.95 -29.23
C GLY A 296 -9.43 11.52 -29.67
N ASN A 297 -9.42 11.27 -30.99
CA ASN A 297 -9.11 9.95 -31.56
C ASN A 297 -7.68 9.47 -31.23
N ARG A 298 -6.74 10.41 -31.00
CA ARG A 298 -5.33 10.14 -30.64
C ARG A 298 -5.07 10.18 -29.12
N SER A 299 -6.12 10.26 -28.30
CA SER A 299 -6.00 10.26 -26.85
C SER A 299 -6.60 8.99 -26.27
N SER A 300 -5.93 8.39 -25.28
CA SER A 300 -6.50 7.30 -24.49
C SER A 300 -7.72 7.75 -23.69
N GLY A 301 -7.84 9.04 -23.37
CA GLY A 301 -8.90 9.57 -22.50
C GLY A 301 -8.54 9.58 -21.01
N ARG A 302 -7.40 9.01 -20.60
CA ARG A 302 -7.00 8.98 -19.17
C ARG A 302 -6.75 10.36 -18.61
N LEU A 303 -6.09 11.24 -19.35
CA LEU A 303 -5.85 12.63 -18.91
C LEU A 303 -7.17 13.42 -18.74
N GLN A 304 -8.12 13.19 -19.64
CA GLN A 304 -9.46 13.77 -19.57
C GLN A 304 -10.25 13.19 -18.40
N LEU A 305 -10.16 11.88 -18.15
CA LEU A 305 -10.77 11.21 -17.00
C LEU A 305 -10.21 11.77 -15.68
N ALA A 306 -8.89 11.86 -15.55
CA ALA A 306 -8.20 12.45 -14.41
C ALA A 306 -8.67 13.89 -14.15
N SER A 307 -8.83 14.68 -15.22
CA SER A 307 -9.32 16.06 -15.13
C SER A 307 -10.80 16.10 -14.75
N TRP A 308 -11.61 15.19 -15.29
CA TRP A 308 -13.05 15.08 -15.04
C TRP A 308 -13.37 14.64 -13.60
N LEU A 309 -12.61 13.70 -13.05
CA LEU A 309 -12.72 13.25 -11.66
C LEU A 309 -12.43 14.38 -10.66
N THR A 310 -11.61 15.35 -11.04
CA THR A 310 -11.10 16.38 -10.12
C THR A 310 -11.61 17.78 -10.41
N GLN A 311 -12.71 17.89 -11.16
CA GLN A 311 -13.37 19.18 -11.35
C GLN A 311 -14.04 19.62 -10.05
N PRO A 312 -14.01 20.93 -9.72
CA PRO A 312 -14.69 21.47 -8.54
C PRO A 312 -16.21 21.19 -8.51
N ASP A 313 -16.84 21.06 -9.67
CA ASP A 313 -18.26 20.75 -9.85
C ASP A 313 -18.55 19.24 -9.86
N ASN A 314 -17.53 18.37 -9.75
CA ASN A 314 -17.76 16.93 -9.59
C ASN A 314 -18.35 16.65 -8.20
N PRO A 315 -19.59 16.16 -8.10
CA PRO A 315 -20.26 16.02 -6.81
C PRO A 315 -19.70 14.89 -5.93
N LEU A 316 -18.99 13.89 -6.47
CA LEU A 316 -18.67 12.69 -5.70
C LEU A 316 -17.26 12.69 -5.15
N THR A 317 -16.26 13.14 -5.92
CA THR A 317 -14.85 13.01 -5.52
C THR A 317 -14.53 13.67 -4.18
N SER A 318 -15.00 14.90 -3.98
CA SER A 318 -14.81 15.61 -2.72
C SER A 318 -15.63 15.01 -1.57
N ARG A 319 -16.88 14.60 -1.82
CA ARG A 319 -17.75 13.95 -0.82
C ARG A 319 -17.18 12.62 -0.35
N VAL A 320 -16.71 11.77 -1.27
CA VAL A 320 -16.12 10.47 -0.95
C VAL A 320 -14.87 10.64 -0.11
N MET A 321 -13.96 11.54 -0.50
CA MET A 321 -12.74 11.77 0.28
C MET A 321 -13.03 12.40 1.65
N ALA A 322 -13.92 13.39 1.73
CA ALA A 322 -14.33 13.99 3.00
C ALA A 322 -14.96 12.93 3.94
N ASN A 323 -15.79 12.04 3.40
CA ASN A 323 -16.39 10.94 4.15
C ASN A 323 -15.35 9.93 4.63
N ARG A 324 -14.31 9.63 3.85
CA ARG A 324 -13.17 8.76 4.26
C ARG A 324 -12.38 9.37 5.40
N ILE A 325 -12.04 10.66 5.30
CA ILE A 325 -11.37 11.39 6.39
C ILE A 325 -12.24 11.36 7.66
N TRP A 326 -13.54 11.65 7.52
CA TRP A 326 -14.50 11.58 8.60
C TRP A 326 -14.53 10.20 9.25
N HIS A 327 -14.64 9.12 8.45
CA HIS A 327 -14.69 7.76 8.96
C HIS A 327 -13.48 7.42 9.83
N HIS A 328 -12.26 7.73 9.39
CA HIS A 328 -11.05 7.42 10.16
C HIS A 328 -10.91 8.26 11.43
N LEU A 329 -11.44 9.49 11.43
CA LEU A 329 -11.44 10.35 12.61
C LEU A 329 -12.51 9.94 13.62
N PHE A 330 -13.74 9.73 13.18
CA PHE A 330 -14.93 9.52 14.02
C PHE A 330 -15.34 8.05 14.19
N GLY A 331 -14.66 7.09 13.56
CA GLY A 331 -14.95 5.65 13.63
C GLY A 331 -16.10 5.18 12.73
N ALA A 332 -16.95 6.09 12.23
CA ALA A 332 -18.04 5.79 11.31
C ALA A 332 -18.19 6.93 10.28
N GLY A 333 -18.36 6.57 9.00
CA GLY A 333 -18.63 7.56 7.95
C GLY A 333 -20.01 8.20 8.08
N ILE A 334 -20.16 9.41 7.53
CA ILE A 334 -21.46 10.06 7.33
C ILE A 334 -22.31 9.20 6.37
N VAL A 335 -21.68 8.70 5.32
CA VAL A 335 -22.14 7.56 4.51
C VAL A 335 -21.38 6.33 5.01
N ARG A 336 -22.07 5.39 5.66
CA ARG A 336 -21.43 4.22 6.29
C ARG A 336 -20.98 3.17 5.28
N THR A 337 -21.57 3.15 4.08
CA THR A 337 -21.14 2.34 2.93
C THR A 337 -20.03 3.06 2.16
N MET A 338 -18.81 3.06 2.71
CA MET A 338 -17.68 3.89 2.24
C MET A 338 -17.38 3.84 0.73
N ASP A 339 -17.59 2.68 0.10
CA ASP A 339 -17.28 2.44 -1.32
C ASP A 339 -18.55 2.38 -2.21
N ASN A 340 -19.72 2.71 -1.65
CA ASN A 340 -21.00 2.73 -2.37
C ASN A 340 -21.89 3.90 -1.92
N PHE A 341 -21.91 4.95 -2.73
CA PHE A 341 -22.75 6.15 -2.63
C PHE A 341 -23.97 6.07 -3.58
N GLY A 342 -24.12 4.95 -4.29
CA GLY A 342 -25.25 4.67 -5.16
C GLY A 342 -26.54 4.35 -4.39
N ALA A 343 -27.58 3.99 -5.12
CA ALA A 343 -28.93 3.74 -4.60
C ALA A 343 -29.02 2.59 -3.58
N THR A 344 -28.08 1.63 -3.63
CA THR A 344 -27.97 0.53 -2.65
C THR A 344 -27.06 0.84 -1.47
N GLY A 345 -26.37 1.98 -1.51
CA GLY A 345 -25.59 2.51 -0.39
C GLY A 345 -26.50 3.10 0.69
N GLU A 346 -25.93 3.29 1.88
CA GLU A 346 -26.59 4.06 2.92
C GLU A 346 -26.62 5.55 2.55
N ARG A 347 -27.76 6.20 2.80
CA ARG A 347 -27.84 7.66 2.66
C ARG A 347 -27.00 8.35 3.75
N PRO A 348 -26.45 9.54 3.47
CA PRO A 348 -25.71 10.29 4.48
C PRO A 348 -26.58 10.57 5.70
N THR A 349 -26.04 10.35 6.89
CA THR A 349 -26.72 10.67 8.15
C THR A 349 -26.95 12.17 8.30
N HIS A 350 -26.00 12.98 7.80
CA HIS A 350 -26.01 14.43 7.83
C HIS A 350 -25.67 14.99 6.43
N PRO A 351 -26.63 15.04 5.49
CA PRO A 351 -26.36 15.45 4.10
C PRO A 351 -25.77 16.86 4.00
N GLY A 352 -26.34 17.84 4.72
CA GLY A 352 -25.83 19.21 4.71
C GLY A 352 -24.40 19.35 5.26
N LEU A 353 -24.02 18.50 6.22
CA LEU A 353 -22.64 18.47 6.73
C LEU A 353 -21.68 17.88 5.69
N LEU A 354 -22.06 16.79 5.03
CA LEU A 354 -21.23 16.21 3.97
C LEU A 354 -21.01 17.20 2.82
N ASP A 355 -22.05 17.93 2.44
CA ASP A 355 -21.97 18.99 1.42
C ASP A 355 -21.06 20.13 1.86
N TYR A 356 -21.21 20.60 3.10
CA TYR A 356 -20.32 21.62 3.68
C TYR A 356 -18.86 21.18 3.63
N LEU A 357 -18.55 19.96 4.11
CA LEU A 357 -17.18 19.43 4.11
C LEU A 357 -16.63 19.26 2.70
N ALA A 358 -17.43 18.78 1.75
CA ALA A 358 -17.03 18.63 0.37
C ALA A 358 -16.68 19.97 -0.29
N VAL A 359 -17.51 21.01 -0.10
CA VAL A 359 -17.26 22.35 -0.62
C VAL A 359 -16.02 22.97 0.03
N ARG A 360 -15.88 22.83 1.36
CA ARG A 360 -14.70 23.30 2.10
C ARG A 360 -13.42 22.61 1.64
N PHE A 361 -13.48 21.30 1.36
CA PHE A 361 -12.33 20.56 0.84
C PHE A 361 -11.84 21.15 -0.47
N VAL A 362 -12.75 21.39 -1.42
CA VAL A 362 -12.43 22.01 -2.71
C VAL A 362 -11.90 23.44 -2.51
N GLY A 363 -12.53 24.23 -1.64
CA GLY A 363 -12.13 25.61 -1.35
C GLY A 363 -10.76 25.75 -0.67
N ASN A 364 -10.33 24.73 0.08
CA ASN A 364 -9.01 24.66 0.73
C ASN A 364 -8.00 23.86 -0.10
N ASP A 365 -8.06 24.01 -1.43
CA ASP A 365 -7.17 23.34 -2.41
C ASP A 365 -7.07 21.81 -2.27
N TRP A 366 -8.14 21.17 -1.80
CA TRP A 366 -8.18 19.72 -1.57
C TRP A 366 -7.10 19.23 -0.58
N SER A 367 -6.69 20.07 0.37
CA SER A 367 -5.73 19.74 1.43
C SER A 367 -6.33 18.76 2.44
N VAL A 368 -5.72 17.59 2.57
CA VAL A 368 -6.15 16.54 3.50
C VAL A 368 -5.84 16.97 4.93
N LYS A 369 -4.67 17.57 5.18
CA LYS A 369 -4.30 18.06 6.52
C LYS A 369 -5.22 19.16 6.99
N SER A 370 -5.59 20.12 6.13
CA SER A 370 -6.52 21.19 6.48
C SER A 370 -7.89 20.64 6.84
N MET A 371 -8.38 19.65 6.10
CA MET A 371 -9.65 18.99 6.39
C MET A 371 -9.61 18.24 7.73
N ILE A 372 -8.54 17.47 7.98
CA ILE A 372 -8.35 16.78 9.26
C ILE A 372 -8.32 17.79 10.40
N ARG A 373 -7.55 18.88 10.26
CA ARG A 373 -7.45 19.95 11.25
C ARG A 373 -8.81 20.54 11.58
N GLU A 374 -9.61 20.88 10.56
CA GLU A 374 -10.96 21.42 10.74
C GLU A 374 -11.86 20.44 11.50
N MET A 375 -11.80 19.14 11.16
CA MET A 375 -12.59 18.11 11.83
C MET A 375 -12.16 17.88 13.29
N VAL A 376 -10.87 17.74 13.57
CA VAL A 376 -10.39 17.43 14.94
C VAL A 376 -10.53 18.60 15.91
N LEU A 377 -10.51 19.84 15.40
CA LEU A 377 -10.76 21.04 16.21
C LEU A 377 -12.26 21.32 16.42
N SER A 378 -13.15 20.54 15.80
CA SER A 378 -14.59 20.68 16.02
C SER A 378 -14.99 20.25 17.44
N ARG A 379 -16.07 20.87 17.96
CA ARG A 379 -16.70 20.43 19.21
C ARG A 379 -17.08 18.95 19.16
N THR A 380 -17.58 18.47 18.02
CA THR A 380 -18.04 17.09 17.85
C THR A 380 -16.93 16.08 18.05
N TYR A 381 -15.71 16.36 17.54
CA TYR A 381 -14.57 15.46 17.74
C TYR A 381 -14.06 15.46 19.19
N GLN A 382 -14.22 16.58 19.90
CA GLN A 382 -13.76 16.75 21.28
C GLN A 382 -14.81 16.34 22.34
N LEU A 383 -15.93 15.74 21.93
CA LEU A 383 -16.90 15.18 22.89
C LEU A 383 -16.27 14.01 23.65
N SER A 384 -16.68 13.81 24.91
CA SER A 384 -16.35 12.59 25.65
C SER A 384 -16.94 11.37 24.96
N SER A 385 -16.33 10.20 25.17
CA SER A 385 -16.89 8.90 24.78
C SER A 385 -17.76 8.27 25.87
N ASP A 386 -17.96 8.98 26.99
CA ASP A 386 -18.87 8.59 28.08
C ASP A 386 -20.28 8.27 27.60
N THR A 387 -20.90 7.29 28.23
CA THR A 387 -22.25 6.85 27.90
C THR A 387 -23.26 7.57 28.79
N MET A 388 -24.32 8.10 28.19
CA MET A 388 -25.51 8.59 28.90
C MET A 388 -26.70 7.70 28.53
N ASP A 389 -27.34 7.08 29.52
CA ASP A 389 -28.38 6.06 29.29
C ASP A 389 -29.53 6.55 28.39
N ALA A 390 -29.99 7.78 28.60
CA ALA A 390 -31.07 8.37 27.79
C ALA A 390 -30.68 8.49 26.31
N ASN A 391 -29.44 8.93 26.02
CA ASN A 391 -28.95 9.06 24.64
C ASN A 391 -28.64 7.70 24.03
N ALA A 392 -28.10 6.77 24.81
CA ALA A 392 -27.82 5.41 24.36
C ALA A 392 -29.10 4.65 24.02
N ALA A 393 -30.21 4.90 24.73
CA ALA A 393 -31.51 4.35 24.40
C ALA A 393 -32.10 4.95 23.10
N ALA A 394 -31.92 6.26 22.88
CA ALA A 394 -32.46 6.95 21.70
C ALA A 394 -31.63 6.74 20.42
N ASP A 395 -30.31 6.66 20.54
CA ASP A 395 -29.37 6.43 19.45
C ASP A 395 -28.26 5.46 19.87
N PRO A 396 -28.57 4.14 19.95
CA PRO A 396 -27.62 3.12 20.39
C PRO A 396 -26.38 3.01 19.50
N SER A 397 -26.51 3.38 18.22
CA SER A 397 -25.45 3.28 17.21
C SER A 397 -24.61 4.57 17.08
N ASN A 398 -24.84 5.54 17.96
CA ASN A 398 -24.22 6.87 17.95
C ASN A 398 -24.20 7.50 16.54
N ARG A 399 -25.32 7.37 15.82
CA ARG A 399 -25.50 7.84 14.45
C ARG A 399 -25.58 9.37 14.37
N PHE A 400 -26.07 10.01 15.43
CA PHE A 400 -26.18 11.46 15.58
C PHE A 400 -25.02 12.08 16.36
N LEU A 401 -24.02 11.28 16.74
CA LEU A 401 -22.74 11.75 17.30
C LEU A 401 -22.91 12.57 18.58
N TRP A 402 -23.72 12.07 19.52
CA TRP A 402 -23.91 12.68 20.82
C TRP A 402 -22.71 12.42 21.77
N ARG A 403 -21.81 11.51 21.38
CA ARG A 403 -20.50 11.24 22.02
C ARG A 403 -19.44 10.90 20.99
N MET A 404 -18.17 10.85 21.38
CA MET A 404 -17.11 10.27 20.56
C MET A 404 -17.22 8.73 20.53
N ASN A 405 -16.91 8.12 19.39
CA ASN A 405 -16.88 6.66 19.27
C ASN A 405 -15.56 6.13 19.80
N HIS A 406 -15.62 5.07 20.62
CA HIS A 406 -14.44 4.27 20.94
C HIS A 406 -13.90 3.66 19.65
N LYS A 407 -12.59 3.82 19.45
CA LYS A 407 -11.92 3.32 18.24
C LYS A 407 -10.93 2.25 18.62
N ARG A 408 -11.04 1.12 17.95
CA ARG A 408 -10.05 0.06 18.08
C ARG A 408 -8.79 0.42 17.29
N LEU A 409 -7.62 0.10 17.86
CA LEU A 409 -6.37 0.12 17.11
C LEU A 409 -6.40 -0.92 15.99
N GLY A 410 -6.15 -0.48 14.76
CA GLY A 410 -5.89 -1.39 13.65
C GLY A 410 -4.60 -2.21 13.87
N ALA A 411 -4.46 -3.35 13.19
CA ALA A 411 -3.35 -4.28 13.39
C ALA A 411 -1.96 -3.62 13.38
N GLU A 412 -1.73 -2.70 12.45
CA GLU A 412 -0.47 -1.97 12.32
C GLU A 412 -0.22 -1.05 13.51
N ALA A 413 -1.25 -0.34 13.98
CA ALA A 413 -1.15 0.55 15.13
C ALA A 413 -0.95 -0.24 16.42
N LEU A 414 -1.62 -1.38 16.57
CA LEU A 414 -1.44 -2.28 17.71
C LEU A 414 -0.01 -2.83 17.78
N ARG A 415 0.52 -3.31 16.65
CA ARG A 415 1.91 -3.80 16.58
C ARG A 415 2.92 -2.67 16.85
N ASP A 416 2.72 -1.51 16.22
CA ASP A 416 3.62 -0.36 16.40
C ASP A 416 3.56 0.18 17.84
N ALA A 417 2.39 0.14 18.49
CA ALA A 417 2.24 0.49 19.90
C ALA A 417 3.08 -0.45 20.78
N MET A 418 3.00 -1.77 20.58
CA MET A 418 3.83 -2.74 21.34
C MET A 418 5.33 -2.50 21.16
N LEU A 419 5.77 -2.13 19.95
CA LEU A 419 7.17 -1.77 19.69
C LEU A 419 7.55 -0.42 20.33
N ALA A 420 6.64 0.54 20.36
CA ALA A 420 6.87 1.86 20.94
C ALA A 420 6.96 1.78 22.47
N THR A 421 6.06 1.04 23.12
CA THR A 421 6.06 0.84 24.57
C THR A 421 7.31 0.11 25.03
N SER A 422 7.76 -0.90 24.28
CA SER A 422 8.98 -1.65 24.55
C SER A 422 10.28 -0.91 24.22
N GLY A 423 10.21 0.28 23.59
CA GLY A 423 11.38 1.04 23.14
C GLY A 423 12.11 0.44 21.94
N ARG A 424 11.47 -0.49 21.22
CA ARG A 424 12.03 -1.23 20.07
C ARG A 424 11.62 -0.65 18.72
N LEU A 425 10.66 0.29 18.66
CA LEU A 425 10.17 0.85 17.41
C LEU A 425 11.26 1.67 16.72
N ASP A 426 11.67 1.20 15.55
CA ASP A 426 12.46 1.97 14.61
C ASP A 426 11.52 2.87 13.80
N ARG A 427 11.75 4.17 13.94
CA ARG A 427 10.97 5.23 13.28
C ARG A 427 11.57 5.65 11.94
N GLN A 428 12.74 5.15 11.57
CA GLN A 428 13.39 5.52 10.32
C GLN A 428 12.82 4.69 9.16
N PRO A 429 12.26 5.32 8.10
CA PRO A 429 11.83 4.62 6.91
C PRO A 429 12.96 3.76 6.31
N PRO A 430 12.69 2.51 5.89
CA PRO A 430 13.70 1.70 5.22
C PRO A 430 13.89 2.17 3.77
N GLY A 431 15.10 2.03 3.22
CA GLY A 431 15.42 2.35 1.82
C GLY A 431 14.85 1.37 0.77
N GLY A 432 13.70 0.75 1.05
CA GLY A 432 13.02 -0.19 0.16
C GLY A 432 12.32 -1.34 0.88
N SER A 433 11.79 -2.30 0.13
CA SER A 433 11.16 -3.50 0.69
C SER A 433 12.11 -4.69 0.77
N VAL A 434 11.91 -5.54 1.77
CA VAL A 434 12.54 -6.86 1.86
C VAL A 434 12.20 -7.74 0.66
N VAL A 435 11.05 -7.50 -0.02
CA VAL A 435 10.64 -8.21 -1.25
C VAL A 435 11.60 -7.95 -2.40
N THR A 436 12.24 -6.77 -2.43
CA THR A 436 13.24 -6.45 -3.47
C THR A 436 14.40 -7.45 -3.48
N LYS A 437 14.79 -7.98 -2.31
CA LYS A 437 15.87 -8.97 -2.18
C LYS A 437 15.49 -10.35 -2.74
N LEU A 438 14.20 -10.66 -2.82
CA LEU A 438 13.72 -11.91 -3.42
C LEU A 438 13.69 -11.87 -4.94
N GLY A 439 13.67 -10.68 -5.52
CA GLY A 439 13.45 -10.50 -6.95
C GLY A 439 12.07 -11.03 -7.37
N ASN A 440 11.95 -11.40 -8.63
CA ASN A 440 10.70 -11.80 -9.27
C ASN A 440 10.45 -13.30 -9.13
N VAL A 441 9.74 -13.70 -8.09
CA VAL A 441 9.55 -15.11 -7.71
C VAL A 441 8.09 -15.40 -7.38
N ASN A 442 7.66 -16.63 -7.61
CA ASN A 442 6.35 -17.08 -7.15
C ASN A 442 6.38 -17.34 -5.63
N ILE A 443 5.48 -16.70 -4.90
CA ILE A 443 5.43 -16.72 -3.42
C ILE A 443 5.27 -18.13 -2.86
N GLY A 444 4.52 -19.01 -3.52
CA GLY A 444 4.37 -20.39 -3.07
C GLY A 444 5.70 -21.15 -2.94
N ARG A 445 6.76 -20.66 -3.61
CA ARG A 445 8.12 -21.23 -3.54
C ARG A 445 9.06 -20.45 -2.60
N ALA A 446 8.65 -19.28 -2.11
CA ALA A 446 9.47 -18.38 -1.28
C ALA A 446 8.92 -18.20 0.16
N GLN A 447 7.89 -18.95 0.54
CA GLN A 447 7.16 -18.75 1.81
C GLN A 447 8.05 -18.82 3.06
N ARG A 448 8.99 -19.78 3.13
CA ARG A 448 9.92 -19.89 4.28
C ARG A 448 10.84 -18.66 4.43
N GLN A 449 11.36 -18.15 3.32
CA GLN A 449 12.24 -16.97 3.31
C GLN A 449 11.46 -15.72 3.75
N LEU A 450 10.23 -15.57 3.26
CA LEU A 450 9.32 -14.49 3.64
C LEU A 450 8.99 -14.50 5.14
N SER A 451 8.61 -15.65 5.69
CA SER A 451 8.31 -15.77 7.12
C SER A 451 9.53 -15.51 8.02
N GLN A 452 10.74 -15.77 7.54
CA GLN A 452 11.96 -15.42 8.29
C GLN A 452 12.21 -13.91 8.27
N MET A 453 12.06 -13.26 7.11
CA MET A 453 12.28 -11.81 6.98
C MET A 453 11.25 -10.97 7.76
N GLN A 454 10.02 -11.47 7.94
CA GLN A 454 8.96 -10.76 8.66
C GLN A 454 9.10 -10.77 10.19
N ARG A 455 9.75 -11.79 10.79
CA ARG A 455 9.73 -12.01 12.25
C ARG A 455 10.62 -11.06 13.06
N ASN A 456 11.67 -10.50 12.47
CA ASN A 456 12.76 -9.83 13.20
C ASN A 456 12.88 -8.32 12.95
N THR A 457 11.81 -7.67 12.48
CA THR A 457 11.88 -6.25 12.16
C THR A 457 11.28 -5.38 13.26
N SER A 458 12.02 -4.34 13.62
CA SER A 458 11.62 -3.26 14.53
C SER A 458 10.95 -2.08 13.80
N GLN A 459 10.89 -2.15 12.48
CA GLN A 459 10.32 -1.12 11.61
C GLN A 459 8.82 -0.97 11.82
N ARG A 460 8.30 0.24 11.53
CA ARG A 460 6.86 0.49 11.50
C ARG A 460 6.13 -0.48 10.59
N SER A 461 4.92 -0.82 10.99
CA SER A 461 4.13 -1.88 10.37
C SER A 461 3.73 -1.57 8.92
N VAL A 462 3.66 -0.29 8.54
CA VAL A 462 3.42 0.15 7.16
C VAL A 462 4.51 -0.32 6.17
N TYR A 463 5.71 -0.60 6.66
CA TYR A 463 6.84 -1.07 5.86
C TYR A 463 6.97 -2.60 5.81
N LEU A 464 6.09 -3.32 6.49
CA LEU A 464 6.05 -4.78 6.36
C LEU A 464 5.59 -5.18 4.96
N PRO A 465 6.11 -6.31 4.43
CA PRO A 465 5.71 -6.77 3.12
C PRO A 465 4.25 -7.25 3.13
N ILE A 466 3.42 -6.61 2.31
CA ILE A 466 2.01 -6.96 2.13
C ILE A 466 1.87 -7.84 0.89
N LEU A 467 1.70 -9.14 1.11
CA LEU A 467 1.64 -10.14 0.04
C LEU A 467 0.26 -10.78 0.03
N ARG A 468 -0.39 -10.81 -1.14
CA ARG A 468 -1.67 -11.51 -1.34
C ARG A 468 -1.51 -12.98 -0.96
N ASN A 469 -2.49 -13.54 -0.26
CA ASN A 469 -2.48 -14.92 0.26
C ASN A 469 -1.32 -15.25 1.23
N ALA A 470 -0.54 -14.26 1.70
CA ALA A 470 0.62 -14.46 2.56
C ALA A 470 0.88 -13.24 3.49
N LEU A 471 -0.20 -12.65 4.02
CA LEU A 471 -0.11 -11.56 5.01
C LEU A 471 0.62 -12.02 6.28
N PRO A 472 1.38 -11.13 6.96
CA PRO A 472 1.90 -11.42 8.28
C PRO A 472 0.79 -11.86 9.23
N GLU A 473 1.07 -12.86 10.08
CA GLU A 473 0.07 -13.52 10.93
C GLU A 473 -0.75 -12.52 11.78
N MET A 474 -0.06 -11.60 12.46
CA MET A 474 -0.71 -10.57 13.28
C MET A 474 -1.63 -9.68 12.44
N MET A 475 -1.19 -9.26 11.25
CA MET A 475 -1.98 -8.40 10.37
C MET A 475 -3.28 -9.08 9.94
N ARG A 476 -3.20 -10.36 9.56
CA ARG A 476 -4.38 -11.14 9.20
C ARG A 476 -5.32 -11.37 10.40
N LEU A 477 -4.78 -11.63 11.59
CA LEU A 477 -5.58 -11.93 12.77
C LEU A 477 -6.31 -10.70 13.35
N PHE A 478 -5.73 -9.51 13.17
CA PHE A 478 -6.27 -8.23 13.66
C PHE A 478 -6.88 -7.39 12.53
N ASP A 479 -7.53 -8.06 11.58
CA ASP A 479 -8.40 -7.47 10.57
C ASP A 479 -7.76 -6.41 9.64
N THR A 480 -6.49 -6.58 9.26
CA THR A 480 -5.91 -5.80 8.15
C THR A 480 -6.73 -5.98 6.86
N ALA A 481 -6.77 -4.94 6.02
CA ALA A 481 -7.44 -4.99 4.73
C ALA A 481 -6.95 -6.15 3.86
N GLU A 482 -7.87 -6.84 3.19
CA GLU A 482 -7.53 -7.85 2.19
C GLU A 482 -6.94 -7.14 0.95
N PRO A 483 -5.64 -7.32 0.64
CA PRO A 483 -4.96 -6.57 -0.43
C PRO A 483 -5.45 -6.90 -1.84
N SER A 484 -6.35 -7.88 -1.99
CA SER A 484 -7.03 -8.20 -3.25
C SER A 484 -8.33 -7.40 -3.46
N LEU A 485 -8.83 -6.70 -2.43
CA LEU A 485 -10.09 -5.98 -2.43
C LEU A 485 -9.89 -4.49 -2.18
N ILE A 486 -10.82 -3.67 -2.69
CA ILE A 486 -10.91 -2.25 -2.36
C ILE A 486 -11.61 -2.16 -1.01
N VAL A 487 -10.91 -1.63 0.00
CA VAL A 487 -11.40 -1.60 1.38
C VAL A 487 -11.45 -0.17 1.89
N GLY A 488 -12.61 0.47 1.80
CA GLY A 488 -12.85 1.78 2.41
C GLY A 488 -13.16 1.75 3.91
N LYS A 489 -13.61 0.59 4.40
CA LYS A 489 -13.84 0.30 5.82
C LYS A 489 -13.42 -1.15 6.08
N ARG A 490 -12.52 -1.35 7.04
CA ARG A 490 -12.11 -2.70 7.48
C ARG A 490 -13.22 -3.34 8.33
N ASN A 491 -13.24 -4.67 8.33
CA ASN A 491 -14.03 -5.40 9.32
C ASN A 491 -13.36 -5.25 10.70
N GLU A 492 -14.13 -5.37 11.77
CA GLU A 492 -13.61 -5.41 13.13
C GLU A 492 -14.19 -6.65 13.81
N THR A 493 -13.33 -7.60 14.19
CA THR A 493 -13.73 -8.85 14.82
C THR A 493 -13.17 -8.96 16.23
N THR A 494 -14.00 -9.37 17.19
CA THR A 494 -13.56 -9.65 18.56
C THR A 494 -13.69 -11.14 18.81
N VAL A 495 -12.59 -11.87 18.61
CA VAL A 495 -12.55 -13.34 18.67
C VAL A 495 -11.54 -13.83 19.72
N PRO A 496 -11.79 -14.98 20.40
CA PRO A 496 -10.89 -15.50 21.42
C PRO A 496 -9.45 -15.74 20.93
N THR A 497 -9.27 -16.05 19.64
CA THR A 497 -7.95 -16.27 19.04
C THR A 497 -7.06 -15.02 19.06
N GLN A 498 -7.63 -13.82 19.02
CA GLN A 498 -6.88 -12.57 19.17
C GLN A 498 -6.35 -12.42 20.60
N ALA A 499 -7.15 -12.72 21.62
CA ALA A 499 -6.71 -12.69 23.01
C ALA A 499 -5.62 -13.76 23.27
N LEU A 500 -5.82 -14.98 22.76
CA LEU A 500 -4.83 -16.06 22.85
C LEU A 500 -3.51 -15.67 22.16
N TYR A 501 -3.55 -14.93 21.05
CA TYR A 501 -2.35 -14.43 20.39
C TYR A 501 -1.58 -13.46 21.30
N LEU A 502 -2.26 -12.51 21.95
CA LEU A 502 -1.62 -11.56 22.87
C LEU A 502 -0.99 -12.26 24.09
N MET A 503 -1.60 -13.35 24.55
CA MET A 503 -1.11 -14.12 25.70
C MET A 503 0.02 -15.09 25.37
N ASN A 504 0.14 -15.57 24.13
CA ASN A 504 1.02 -16.70 23.81
C ASN A 504 2.03 -16.44 22.70
N ASN A 505 1.87 -15.37 21.91
CA ASN A 505 2.75 -15.17 20.77
C ASN A 505 4.16 -14.71 21.21
N PRO A 506 5.25 -15.33 20.70
CA PRO A 506 6.61 -14.94 21.04
C PRO A 506 6.95 -13.48 20.76
N PHE A 507 6.33 -12.85 19.76
CA PHE A 507 6.51 -11.43 19.50
C PHE A 507 6.00 -10.58 20.67
N VAL A 508 4.81 -10.88 21.19
CA VAL A 508 4.17 -10.11 22.27
C VAL A 508 4.91 -10.32 23.58
N ILE A 509 5.27 -11.57 23.90
CA ILE A 509 6.10 -11.90 25.06
C ILE A 509 7.46 -11.19 24.98
N GLY A 510 8.07 -11.16 23.78
CA GLY A 510 9.31 -10.44 23.54
C GLY A 510 9.18 -8.92 23.73
N GLN A 511 8.08 -8.30 23.31
CA GLN A 511 7.84 -6.88 23.57
C GLN A 511 7.57 -6.60 25.04
N ALA A 512 6.82 -7.46 25.72
CA ALA A 512 6.59 -7.37 27.17
C ALA A 512 7.90 -7.45 27.96
N PHE A 513 8.81 -8.36 27.58
CA PHE A 513 10.14 -8.47 28.19
C PHE A 513 10.96 -7.19 28.02
N ASN A 514 10.97 -6.63 26.80
CA ASN A 514 11.70 -5.38 26.53
C ASN A 514 11.07 -4.17 27.24
N MET A 515 9.74 -4.12 27.36
CA MET A 515 9.03 -3.12 28.15
C MET A 515 9.37 -3.23 29.63
N ALA A 516 9.37 -4.45 30.19
CA ALA A 516 9.77 -4.70 31.57
C ALA A 516 11.21 -4.24 31.83
N LYS A 517 12.15 -4.58 30.94
CA LYS A 517 13.53 -4.09 31.04
C LYS A 517 13.58 -2.56 31.06
N ARG A 518 12.88 -1.89 30.14
CA ARG A 518 12.81 -0.43 30.09
C ARG A 518 12.27 0.19 31.39
N VAL A 519 11.24 -0.42 31.97
CA VAL A 519 10.66 0.01 33.25
C VAL A 519 11.68 -0.13 34.38
N MET A 520 12.33 -1.30 34.50
CA MET A 520 13.31 -1.58 35.55
C MET A 520 14.56 -0.69 35.44
N ASP A 521 15.13 -0.55 34.25
CA ASP A 521 16.32 0.30 34.00
C ASP A 521 16.05 1.78 34.33
N THR A 522 14.81 2.25 34.16
CA THR A 522 14.40 3.65 34.41
C THR A 522 13.98 3.88 35.88
N ALA A 523 13.63 2.81 36.59
CA ALA A 523 13.20 2.81 37.98
C ALA A 523 14.36 2.61 38.97
N GLU A 524 15.58 2.30 38.52
CA GLU A 524 16.79 2.40 39.34
C GLU A 524 16.95 3.86 39.85
N GLY A 525 16.37 4.14 41.02
CA GLY A 525 16.34 5.46 41.65
C GLY A 525 14.96 6.14 41.73
N ARG A 526 13.86 5.52 41.27
CA ARG A 526 12.49 6.03 41.43
C ARG A 526 11.51 4.95 41.95
N PRO A 527 10.72 5.23 42.99
CA PRO A 527 9.94 4.20 43.69
C PRO A 527 8.71 3.62 42.95
N ASP A 528 8.43 3.97 41.69
CA ASP A 528 7.16 3.57 41.06
C ASP A 528 7.28 3.15 39.58
N GLY A 529 7.88 1.98 39.36
CA GLY A 529 7.92 1.33 38.05
C GLY A 529 6.54 0.96 37.50
N ILE A 530 5.53 0.78 38.36
CA ILE A 530 4.16 0.47 37.93
C ILE A 530 3.55 1.68 37.21
N ARG A 531 3.63 2.88 37.80
CA ARG A 531 3.13 4.09 37.13
C ARG A 531 3.79 4.30 35.77
N LEU A 532 5.10 4.08 35.66
CA LEU A 532 5.79 4.13 34.37
C LEU A 532 5.27 3.08 33.38
N ALA A 533 5.01 1.85 33.83
CA ALA A 533 4.46 0.79 32.97
C ALA A 533 3.09 1.19 32.40
N TYR A 534 2.21 1.79 33.23
CA TYR A 534 0.90 2.31 32.78
C TYR A 534 1.05 3.51 31.85
N GLU A 535 1.94 4.46 32.13
CA GLU A 535 2.21 5.59 31.24
C GLU A 535 2.71 5.13 29.88
N LEU A 536 3.59 4.13 29.84
CA LEU A 536 4.06 3.54 28.60
C LEU A 536 2.94 2.82 27.85
N ALA A 537 2.09 2.06 28.54
CA ALA A 537 1.02 1.26 27.92
C ALA A 537 -0.17 2.10 27.46
N PHE A 538 -0.62 3.05 28.27
CA PHE A 538 -1.91 3.73 28.12
C PHE A 538 -1.80 5.25 27.96
N ALA A 539 -0.59 5.81 28.00
CA ALA A 539 -0.35 7.26 27.92
C ALA A 539 -1.08 8.08 29.01
N ARG A 540 -1.36 7.46 30.16
CA ARG A 540 -1.90 8.09 31.37
C ARG A 540 -1.25 7.51 32.63
N ALA A 541 -1.37 8.24 33.73
CA ALA A 541 -0.96 7.72 35.03
C ALA A 541 -1.88 6.59 35.50
N ALA A 542 -1.32 5.63 36.22
CA ALA A 542 -2.10 4.63 36.97
C ALA A 542 -2.81 5.31 38.16
N THR A 543 -4.04 4.89 38.42
CA THR A 543 -4.76 5.20 39.66
C THR A 543 -4.15 4.44 40.84
N ASP A 544 -4.35 4.91 42.07
CA ASP A 544 -3.78 4.27 43.27
C ASP A 544 -4.31 2.82 43.49
N ASP A 545 -5.53 2.57 43.02
CA ASP A 545 -6.17 1.25 43.01
C ASP A 545 -5.53 0.32 41.96
N GLU A 546 -5.21 0.82 40.76
CA GLU A 546 -4.42 0.09 39.76
C GLU A 546 -3.00 -0.22 40.24
N VAL A 547 -2.36 0.72 40.94
CA VAL A 547 -1.03 0.52 41.55
C VAL A 547 -1.09 -0.59 42.59
N SER A 548 -2.09 -0.54 43.48
CA SER A 548 -2.29 -1.54 44.52
C SER A 548 -2.50 -2.95 43.94
N ARG A 549 -3.38 -3.09 42.93
CA ARG A 549 -3.58 -4.37 42.22
C ARG A 549 -2.33 -4.86 41.49
N ALA A 550 -1.57 -3.96 40.87
CA ALA A 550 -0.35 -4.34 40.18
C ALA A 550 0.73 -4.83 41.16
N HIS A 551 0.84 -4.23 42.35
CA HIS A 551 1.71 -4.74 43.41
C HIS A 551 1.29 -6.13 43.89
N GLU A 552 0.01 -6.34 44.16
CA GLU A 552 -0.53 -7.66 44.54
C GLU A 552 -0.24 -8.70 43.45
N PHE A 553 -0.46 -8.33 42.19
CA PHE A 553 -0.18 -9.20 41.04
C PHE A 553 1.30 -9.57 40.95
N LEU A 554 2.23 -8.61 41.04
CA LEU A 554 3.66 -8.87 41.01
C LEU A 554 4.08 -9.86 42.13
N ASN A 555 3.56 -9.67 43.34
CA ASN A 555 3.85 -10.55 44.49
C ASN A 555 3.27 -11.96 44.33
N SER A 556 2.21 -12.13 43.52
CA SER A 556 1.57 -13.43 43.27
C SER A 556 2.34 -14.31 42.28
N VAL A 557 3.21 -13.73 41.45
CA VAL A 557 3.93 -14.46 40.40
C VAL A 557 5.22 -15.04 40.98
N ALA A 558 5.33 -16.37 41.06
CA ALA A 558 6.54 -17.03 41.54
C ALA A 558 7.73 -16.83 40.57
N GLU A 559 8.92 -16.57 41.11
CA GLU A 559 10.16 -16.58 40.33
C GLU A 559 10.54 -18.02 39.97
N GLU A 560 10.24 -18.43 38.73
CA GLU A 560 10.66 -19.71 38.18
C GLU A 560 11.78 -19.49 37.15
N LYS A 561 12.82 -20.34 37.18
CA LYS A 561 14.02 -20.21 36.32
C LYS A 561 13.72 -20.22 34.81
N ASP A 562 12.62 -20.88 34.40
CA ASP A 562 12.22 -21.06 33.01
C ASP A 562 11.02 -20.18 32.58
N ARG A 563 10.54 -19.27 33.45
CA ARG A 563 9.42 -18.36 33.14
C ARG A 563 9.89 -16.91 32.99
N PRO A 564 9.15 -16.09 32.20
CA PRO A 564 9.37 -14.64 32.20
C PRO A 564 9.24 -14.09 33.62
N GLY A 565 10.15 -13.20 34.02
CA GLY A 565 10.12 -12.57 35.35
C GLY A 565 8.83 -11.78 35.60
N GLN A 566 8.51 -11.52 36.87
CA GLN A 566 7.24 -10.90 37.32
C GLN A 566 6.86 -9.64 36.52
N TRP A 567 7.82 -8.74 36.28
CA TRP A 567 7.62 -7.53 35.47
C TRP A 567 7.25 -7.81 34.01
N THR A 568 7.80 -8.86 33.41
CA THR A 568 7.42 -9.26 32.04
C THR A 568 5.98 -9.73 32.00
N VAL A 569 5.53 -10.49 32.99
CA VAL A 569 4.13 -10.95 33.08
C VAL A 569 3.19 -9.76 33.28
N LEU A 570 3.54 -8.79 34.14
CA LEU A 570 2.76 -7.55 34.31
C LEU A 570 2.67 -6.77 32.99
N CYS A 571 3.80 -6.51 32.33
CA CYS A 571 3.81 -5.79 31.06
C CYS A 571 3.00 -6.53 29.98
N GLN A 572 3.07 -7.86 29.96
CA GLN A 572 2.27 -8.66 29.04
C GLN A 572 0.77 -8.51 29.31
N ALA A 573 0.35 -8.53 30.58
CA ALA A 573 -1.04 -8.30 30.97
C ALA A 573 -1.54 -6.92 30.50
N LEU A 574 -0.72 -5.88 30.65
CA LEU A 574 -1.03 -4.54 30.13
C LEU A 574 -1.19 -4.53 28.61
N LEU A 575 -0.24 -5.12 27.87
CA LEU A 575 -0.31 -5.21 26.39
C LEU A 575 -1.48 -6.07 25.87
N ALA A 576 -1.95 -7.03 26.67
CA ALA A 576 -3.07 -7.89 26.33
C ALA A 576 -4.45 -7.32 26.73
N SER A 577 -4.47 -6.22 27.48
CA SER A 577 -5.69 -5.61 28.01
C SER A 577 -6.63 -5.08 26.93
N ALA A 578 -7.87 -4.79 27.30
CA ALA A 578 -8.80 -4.07 26.44
C ALA A 578 -8.29 -2.63 26.21
N GLU A 579 -7.90 -1.93 27.27
CA GLU A 579 -7.45 -0.53 27.20
C GLU A 579 -6.28 -0.33 26.21
N PHE A 580 -5.33 -1.26 26.14
CA PHE A 580 -4.24 -1.17 25.15
C PHE A 580 -4.70 -1.21 23.69
N ARG A 581 -5.90 -1.74 23.43
CA ARG A 581 -6.44 -1.97 22.09
C ARG A 581 -7.44 -0.89 21.66
N TYR A 582 -7.88 -0.01 22.54
CA TYR A 582 -8.89 1.01 22.24
C TYR A 582 -8.34 2.41 22.53
N ILE A 583 -8.81 3.39 21.76
CA ILE A 583 -8.61 4.82 21.98
C ILE A 583 -10.00 5.40 22.26
N ASP A 584 -10.09 6.15 23.35
CA ASP A 584 -11.31 6.77 23.86
C ASP A 584 -11.53 8.21 23.39
#